data_AF-A0A3S3U3F6-F1
#
_entry.id   AF-A0A3S3U3F6-F1
#
_cell.length_a   1.000
_cell.length_b   1.000
_cell.length_c   1.000
_cell.angle_alpha   90.00
_cell.angle_beta   90.00
_cell.angle_gamma   90.00
#
_symmetry.space_group_name_H-M   'P 1'
#
loop_
_entity.id
_entity.type
_entity.pdbx_description
1 polymer ?
#
loop_
_entity_poly.entity_id
_entity_poly.type
_entity_poly.pdbx_seq_one_letter_code
_entity_poly.pdbx_strand_id
1 'polypeptide(L)'
;MSNVDHTTSHTRHEDVGTPHPPKPPHKNRTRRRAAFGITAFAILALGAAAGAGAMKLASPSIELAPMTPVAISSMQDWSLVTVKGKVAEVFGNKFIVQDDSGRALVETGPSGESGTLVGLAEAVSVQGRFEHGFLHATYIVRQDGSIEVLGPAGGPPRHGPLEDMLRHGKP
;
A
#
# COMPACT_ATOMS: atom_id res chain seq x y z
N MET A 1 78.34 35.42 45.69
CA MET A 1 78.91 34.13 45.22
C MET A 1 77.76 33.38 44.54
N SER A 2 77.77 32.92 43.29
CA SER A 2 78.78 32.81 42.22
C SER A 2 78.08 32.30 40.94
N ASN A 3 78.40 32.90 39.78
CA ASN A 3 78.50 32.41 38.39
C ASN A 3 77.29 31.72 37.67
N VAL A 4 76.72 32.30 36.58
CA VAL A 4 77.12 32.23 35.12
C VAL A 4 76.63 30.88 34.51
N ASP A 5 75.88 30.74 33.39
CA ASP A 5 75.75 31.45 32.10
C ASP A 5 74.40 31.18 31.37
N HIS A 6 74.06 32.02 30.38
CA HIS A 6 72.98 31.89 29.39
C HIS A 6 73.31 30.92 28.23
N THR A 7 72.30 30.52 27.42
CA THR A 7 72.25 30.70 25.93
C THR A 7 71.52 29.57 25.16
N THR A 8 70.42 29.97 24.50
CA THR A 8 69.98 29.77 23.09
C THR A 8 69.71 28.38 22.46
N SER A 9 68.56 28.39 21.77
CA SER A 9 67.91 27.51 20.78
C SER A 9 68.75 26.99 19.60
N HIS A 10 68.37 25.84 19.02
CA HIS A 10 68.64 25.51 17.61
C HIS A 10 67.64 24.51 17.00
N THR A 11 67.54 24.58 15.68
CA THR A 11 66.46 24.17 14.76
C THR A 11 66.84 22.94 13.92
N ARG A 12 65.82 22.15 13.49
CA ARG A 12 65.58 21.59 12.12
C ARG A 12 66.28 20.33 11.54
N HIS A 13 65.51 19.71 10.61
CA HIS A 13 65.83 18.92 9.38
C HIS A 13 66.11 17.41 9.53
N GLU A 14 65.28 16.51 8.96
CA GLU A 14 65.22 15.95 7.58
C GLU A 14 66.43 15.07 7.16
N ASP A 15 66.19 13.80 6.75
CA ASP A 15 66.54 13.20 5.42
C ASP A 15 66.53 11.64 5.40
N VAL A 16 66.40 11.11 4.19
CA VAL A 16 66.06 9.82 3.53
C VAL A 16 66.91 8.54 3.79
N GLY A 17 66.32 7.34 3.56
CA GLY A 17 67.05 6.08 3.27
C GLY A 17 66.18 4.82 2.96
N THR A 18 66.45 4.14 1.83
CA THR A 18 65.75 2.96 1.21
C THR A 18 66.16 1.55 1.77
N PRO A 19 65.93 0.38 1.09
CA PRO A 19 64.85 -0.63 1.26
C PRO A 19 65.30 -2.07 1.71
N HIS A 20 64.38 -2.95 2.14
CA HIS A 20 64.65 -4.39 2.41
C HIS A 20 63.58 -5.36 1.84
N PRO A 21 63.96 -6.49 1.19
CA PRO A 21 63.05 -7.54 0.70
C PRO A 21 63.07 -8.81 1.62
N PRO A 22 62.45 -9.97 1.26
CA PRO A 22 61.11 -10.42 1.63
C PRO A 22 61.07 -11.63 2.60
N LYS A 23 59.91 -11.94 3.21
CA LYS A 23 59.63 -13.24 3.86
C LYS A 23 58.26 -13.80 3.41
N PRO A 24 58.14 -15.11 3.05
CA PRO A 24 56.91 -15.71 2.50
C PRO A 24 56.11 -16.46 3.61
N PRO A 25 55.12 -17.31 3.29
CA PRO A 25 53.69 -16.98 3.37
C PRO A 25 52.93 -17.79 4.44
N HIS A 26 51.89 -17.23 5.06
CA HIS A 26 50.88 -18.02 5.76
C HIS A 26 49.53 -18.00 5.03
N LYS A 27 49.22 -19.17 4.48
CA LYS A 27 48.08 -19.52 3.64
C LYS A 27 47.04 -20.27 4.49
N ASN A 28 45.75 -20.07 4.16
CA ASN A 28 44.58 -20.91 4.49
C ASN A 28 43.85 -20.74 5.84
N ARG A 29 43.14 -19.61 6.05
CA ARG A 29 42.04 -19.56 7.04
C ARG A 29 40.77 -18.86 6.55
N THR A 30 40.42 -19.02 5.27
CA THR A 30 39.24 -18.35 4.69
C THR A 30 38.24 -19.30 4.02
N ARG A 31 38.57 -20.59 3.85
CA ARG A 31 37.69 -21.52 3.10
C ARG A 31 36.46 -22.03 3.85
N ARG A 32 36.34 -21.87 5.17
CA ARG A 32 35.18 -22.39 5.93
C ARG A 32 33.97 -21.45 6.01
N ARG A 33 34.12 -20.17 5.66
CA ARG A 33 32.99 -19.20 5.69
C ARG A 33 32.27 -19.05 4.35
N ALA A 34 32.93 -19.37 3.23
CA ALA A 34 32.32 -19.27 1.91
C ALA A 34 31.38 -20.43 1.56
N ALA A 35 31.55 -21.60 2.19
CA ALA A 35 30.74 -22.79 1.90
C ALA A 35 29.29 -22.72 2.44
N PHE A 36 29.00 -21.83 3.40
CA PHE A 36 27.63 -21.66 3.92
C PHE A 36 26.81 -20.59 3.17
N GLY A 37 27.44 -19.72 2.37
CA GLY A 37 26.75 -18.63 1.68
C GLY A 37 26.03 -19.05 0.39
N ILE A 38 26.56 -20.05 -0.33
CA ILE A 38 26.05 -20.45 -1.65
C ILE A 38 24.81 -21.35 -1.53
N THR A 39 24.75 -22.21 -0.52
CA THR A 39 23.61 -23.12 -0.29
C THR A 39 22.34 -22.38 0.16
N ALA A 40 22.50 -21.30 0.95
CA ALA A 40 21.37 -20.48 1.41
C ALA A 40 20.70 -19.71 0.26
N PHE A 41 21.47 -19.20 -0.70
CA PHE A 41 20.93 -18.47 -1.86
C PHE A 41 20.18 -19.38 -2.83
N ALA A 42 20.64 -20.62 -3.05
CA ALA A 42 19.94 -21.56 -3.92
C ALA A 42 18.58 -22.01 -3.34
N ILE A 43 18.52 -22.26 -2.03
CA ILE A 43 17.26 -22.58 -1.33
C ILE A 43 16.31 -21.36 -1.32
N LEU A 44 16.84 -20.15 -1.13
CA LEU A 44 16.06 -18.91 -1.16
C LEU A 44 15.51 -18.59 -2.56
N ALA A 45 16.31 -18.77 -3.62
CA ALA A 45 15.89 -18.52 -5.00
C ALA A 45 14.81 -19.52 -5.47
N LEU A 46 14.88 -20.78 -5.05
CA LEU A 46 13.83 -21.76 -5.29
C LEU A 46 12.55 -21.46 -4.46
N GLY A 47 12.71 -21.00 -3.22
CA GLY A 47 11.59 -20.65 -2.34
C GLY A 47 10.82 -19.38 -2.77
N ALA A 48 11.52 -18.38 -3.32
CA ALA A 48 10.91 -17.12 -3.75
C ALA A 48 9.96 -17.28 -4.95
N ALA A 49 10.33 -18.11 -5.94
CA ALA A 49 9.47 -18.37 -7.11
C ALA A 49 8.20 -19.16 -6.74
N ALA A 50 8.27 -20.07 -5.77
CA ALA A 50 7.11 -20.80 -5.28
C ALA A 50 6.20 -19.94 -4.37
N GLY A 51 6.79 -19.07 -3.54
CA GLY A 51 6.04 -18.23 -2.59
C GLY A 51 5.17 -17.16 -3.24
N ALA A 52 5.62 -16.55 -4.34
CA ALA A 52 4.87 -15.48 -5.02
C ALA A 52 3.67 -16.00 -5.84
N GLY A 53 3.72 -17.23 -6.34
CA GLY A 53 2.61 -17.84 -7.09
C GLY A 53 1.43 -18.26 -6.21
N ALA A 54 1.68 -18.62 -4.95
CA ALA A 54 0.67 -19.21 -4.07
C ALA A 54 -0.38 -18.21 -3.57
N MET A 55 -0.06 -16.92 -3.43
CA MET A 55 -1.01 -15.93 -2.91
C MET A 55 -2.16 -15.62 -3.87
N LYS A 56 -1.99 -15.85 -5.18
CA LYS A 56 -3.03 -15.62 -6.18
C LYS A 56 -4.19 -16.62 -6.13
N LEU A 57 -4.00 -17.76 -5.44
CA LEU A 57 -5.03 -18.79 -5.31
C LEU A 57 -5.80 -18.70 -3.98
N ALA A 58 -5.33 -17.88 -3.04
CA ALA A 58 -5.90 -17.74 -1.71
C ALA A 58 -6.81 -16.51 -1.57
N SER A 59 -7.25 -15.90 -2.68
CA SER A 59 -8.31 -14.91 -2.63
C SER A 59 -9.58 -15.61 -2.14
N PRO A 60 -10.09 -15.33 -0.92
CA PRO A 60 -11.35 -15.88 -0.49
C PRO A 60 -12.40 -15.42 -1.52
N SER A 61 -13.02 -16.37 -2.21
CA SER A 61 -14.23 -16.09 -2.97
C SER A 61 -15.25 -15.61 -1.95
N ILE A 62 -15.48 -14.31 -1.90
CA ILE A 62 -16.63 -13.77 -1.18
C ILE A 62 -17.84 -14.36 -1.92
N GLU A 63 -18.43 -15.41 -1.35
CA GLU A 63 -19.67 -15.98 -1.82
C GLU A 63 -20.78 -14.99 -1.43
N LEU A 64 -20.95 -13.97 -2.27
CA LEU A 64 -22.09 -13.08 -2.18
C LEU A 64 -23.32 -13.92 -2.48
N ALA A 65 -24.28 -13.96 -1.53
CA ALA A 65 -25.58 -14.52 -1.80
C ALA A 65 -26.14 -13.88 -3.10
N PRO A 66 -26.54 -14.66 -4.11
CA PRO A 66 -26.96 -14.09 -5.39
C PRO A 66 -28.18 -13.17 -5.21
N MET A 67 -27.97 -11.86 -5.29
CA MET A 67 -29.06 -10.90 -5.40
C MET A 67 -29.36 -10.67 -6.89
N THR A 68 -30.61 -10.89 -7.28
CA THR A 68 -31.06 -10.68 -8.66
C THR A 68 -30.94 -9.20 -9.02
N PRO A 69 -30.19 -8.83 -10.08
CA PRO A 69 -30.13 -7.45 -10.52
C PRO A 69 -31.50 -6.93 -10.93
N VAL A 70 -31.79 -5.68 -10.57
CA VAL A 70 -33.01 -4.96 -10.99
C VAL A 70 -32.67 -3.89 -12.01
N ALA A 71 -33.64 -3.52 -12.84
CA ALA A 71 -33.52 -2.39 -13.74
C ALA A 71 -33.50 -1.09 -12.93
N ILE A 72 -32.65 -0.13 -13.31
CA ILE A 72 -32.56 1.19 -12.66
C ILE A 72 -33.93 1.88 -12.56
N SER A 73 -34.76 1.80 -13.61
CA SER A 73 -36.10 2.42 -13.61
C SER A 73 -37.11 1.78 -12.63
N SER A 74 -36.82 0.56 -12.15
CA SER A 74 -37.68 -0.20 -11.25
C SER A 74 -37.31 -0.09 -9.77
N MET A 75 -36.22 0.63 -9.45
CA MET A 75 -35.76 0.79 -8.08
C MET A 75 -36.79 1.55 -7.24
N GLN A 76 -37.12 0.99 -6.07
CA GLN A 76 -38.01 1.61 -5.11
C GLN A 76 -37.19 2.36 -4.04
N ASP A 77 -37.68 3.51 -3.60
CA ASP A 77 -37.05 4.25 -2.50
C ASP A 77 -36.97 3.38 -1.23
N TRP A 78 -35.91 3.53 -0.46
CA TRP A 78 -35.58 2.76 0.76
C TRP A 78 -35.31 1.26 0.56
N SER A 79 -35.06 0.80 -0.67
CA SER A 79 -34.84 -0.61 -0.98
C SER A 79 -33.35 -1.01 -1.05
N LEU A 80 -33.07 -2.28 -0.72
CA LEU A 80 -31.78 -2.89 -1.01
C LEU A 80 -31.80 -3.46 -2.43
N VAL A 81 -30.87 -3.01 -3.27
CA VAL A 81 -30.86 -3.32 -4.70
C VAL A 81 -29.47 -3.71 -5.17
N THR A 82 -29.46 -4.48 -6.24
CA THR A 82 -28.28 -4.70 -7.08
C THR A 82 -28.61 -4.20 -8.48
N VAL A 83 -27.78 -3.32 -9.03
CA VAL A 83 -27.91 -2.83 -10.41
C VAL A 83 -26.69 -3.23 -11.22
N LYS A 84 -26.88 -3.48 -12.51
CA LYS A 84 -25.79 -3.73 -13.46
C LYS A 84 -25.86 -2.70 -14.56
N GLY A 85 -24.71 -2.17 -14.95
CA GLY A 85 -24.64 -1.19 -16.02
C GLY A 85 -23.22 -0.78 -16.33
N LYS A 86 -23.09 0.27 -17.14
CA LYS A 86 -21.79 0.89 -17.44
C LYS A 86 -21.66 2.22 -16.73
N VAL A 87 -20.45 2.52 -16.29
CA VAL A 87 -20.13 3.83 -15.71
C VAL A 87 -20.15 4.88 -16.82
N ALA A 88 -21.08 5.82 -16.71
CA ALA A 88 -21.25 6.89 -17.68
C ALA A 88 -20.45 8.15 -17.32
N GLU A 89 -20.35 8.48 -16.03
CA GLU A 89 -19.69 9.70 -15.52
C GLU A 89 -19.11 9.43 -14.13
N VAL A 90 -18.01 10.09 -13.74
CA VAL A 90 -17.36 9.97 -12.42
C VAL A 90 -17.11 11.36 -11.84
N PHE A 91 -17.48 11.54 -10.56
CA PHE A 91 -17.46 12.81 -9.83
C PHE A 91 -16.94 12.61 -8.40
N GLY A 92 -15.61 12.60 -8.20
CA GLY A 92 -15.04 12.33 -6.88
C GLY A 92 -15.63 11.06 -6.28
N ASN A 93 -16.32 11.17 -5.14
CA ASN A 93 -16.94 10.03 -4.47
C ASN A 93 -18.27 9.52 -5.07
N LYS A 94 -18.70 10.05 -6.21
CA LYS A 94 -19.93 9.67 -6.88
C LYS A 94 -19.67 9.29 -8.32
N PHE A 95 -20.55 8.49 -8.91
CA PHE A 95 -20.52 8.18 -10.34
C PHE A 95 -21.91 7.84 -10.85
N ILE A 96 -22.13 7.93 -12.16
CA ILE A 96 -23.38 7.52 -12.79
C ILE A 96 -23.21 6.12 -13.38
N VAL A 97 -24.10 5.20 -13.02
CA VAL A 97 -24.29 3.94 -13.74
C VAL A 97 -25.46 4.11 -14.71
N GLN A 98 -25.30 3.60 -15.92
CA GLN A 98 -26.34 3.57 -16.94
C GLN A 98 -26.58 2.14 -17.43
N ASP A 99 -27.85 1.77 -17.52
CA ASP A 99 -28.35 0.58 -18.21
C ASP A 99 -29.38 1.00 -19.27
N ASP A 100 -30.02 0.02 -19.93
CA ASP A 100 -31.02 0.28 -20.96
C ASP A 100 -32.30 0.93 -20.40
N SER A 101 -32.49 0.88 -19.08
CA SER A 101 -33.69 1.39 -18.41
C SER A 101 -33.52 2.83 -17.88
N GLY A 102 -32.29 3.28 -17.63
CA GLY A 102 -32.04 4.63 -17.13
C GLY A 102 -30.65 4.85 -16.57
N ARG A 103 -30.55 5.87 -15.69
CA ARG A 103 -29.31 6.31 -15.04
C ARG A 103 -29.51 6.36 -13.53
N ALA A 104 -28.52 5.92 -12.77
CA ALA A 104 -28.51 5.97 -11.31
C ALA A 104 -27.26 6.69 -10.82
N LEU A 105 -27.42 7.59 -9.85
CA LEU A 105 -26.32 8.22 -9.15
C LEU A 105 -25.88 7.34 -7.99
N VAL A 106 -24.65 6.86 -8.06
CA VAL A 106 -24.04 5.99 -7.06
C VAL A 106 -23.14 6.82 -6.17
N GLU A 107 -23.31 6.68 -4.85
CA GLU A 107 -22.41 7.26 -3.85
C GLU A 107 -21.54 6.17 -3.22
N THR A 108 -20.24 6.43 -3.14
CA THR A 108 -19.24 5.47 -2.61
C THR A 108 -18.72 5.80 -1.22
N GLY A 109 -19.24 6.87 -0.59
CA GLY A 109 -18.74 7.38 0.68
C GLY A 109 -17.28 7.85 0.61
N PRO A 110 -16.57 7.95 1.74
CA PRO A 110 -15.17 8.40 1.77
C PRO A 110 -14.21 7.52 0.96
N SER A 111 -14.55 6.23 0.77
CA SER A 111 -13.71 5.28 0.03
C SER A 111 -13.46 5.70 -1.41
N GLY A 112 -14.38 6.41 -2.06
CA GLY A 112 -14.22 6.87 -3.44
C GLY A 112 -13.86 8.32 -3.64
N GLU A 113 -13.41 9.02 -2.61
CA GLU A 113 -13.08 10.44 -2.70
C GLU A 113 -11.98 10.75 -3.76
N SER A 114 -11.12 9.79 -4.07
CA SER A 114 -10.13 9.89 -5.16
C SER A 114 -10.74 9.84 -6.57
N GLY A 115 -11.98 9.35 -6.72
CA GLY A 115 -12.63 9.12 -8.02
C GLY A 115 -11.99 8.00 -8.85
N THR A 116 -11.14 7.16 -8.26
CA THR A 116 -10.39 6.12 -8.99
C THR A 116 -10.95 4.71 -8.82
N LEU A 117 -12.05 4.53 -8.08
CA LEU A 117 -12.64 3.21 -7.84
C LEU A 117 -13.14 2.55 -9.12
N VAL A 118 -13.63 3.35 -10.07
CA VAL A 118 -14.21 2.89 -11.33
C VAL A 118 -13.72 3.75 -12.49
N GLY A 119 -13.63 3.15 -13.67
CA GLY A 119 -13.30 3.84 -14.91
C GLY A 119 -14.54 4.21 -15.72
N LEU A 120 -14.41 5.21 -16.60
CA LEU A 120 -15.41 5.54 -17.61
C LEU A 120 -15.67 4.33 -18.53
N ALA A 121 -16.94 4.15 -18.91
CA ALA A 121 -17.47 3.04 -19.72
C ALA A 121 -17.26 1.63 -19.14
N GLU A 122 -16.77 1.51 -17.91
CA GLU A 122 -16.54 0.24 -17.23
C GLU A 122 -17.88 -0.44 -16.90
N ALA A 123 -17.99 -1.74 -17.19
CA ALA A 123 -19.14 -2.52 -16.74
C ALA A 123 -18.98 -2.86 -15.25
N VAL A 124 -20.01 -2.54 -14.46
CA VAL A 124 -20.02 -2.75 -13.01
C VAL A 124 -21.35 -3.34 -12.55
N SER A 125 -21.30 -4.08 -11.45
CA SER A 125 -22.46 -4.44 -10.64
C SER A 125 -22.35 -3.71 -9.30
N VAL A 126 -23.34 -2.90 -8.98
CA VAL A 126 -23.36 -2.11 -7.74
C VAL A 126 -24.46 -2.64 -6.84
N GLN A 127 -24.11 -2.97 -5.61
CA GLN A 127 -25.06 -3.38 -4.58
C GLN A 127 -25.09 -2.31 -3.49
N GLY A 128 -26.29 -1.93 -3.05
CA GLY A 128 -26.44 -0.88 -2.06
C GLY A 128 -27.88 -0.63 -1.67
N ARG A 129 -28.08 0.46 -0.92
CA ARG A 129 -29.41 0.97 -0.57
C ARG A 129 -29.75 2.14 -1.49
N PHE A 130 -30.90 2.07 -2.14
CA PHE A 130 -31.42 3.20 -2.90
C PHE A 130 -32.33 4.04 -1.99
N GLU A 131 -31.94 5.28 -1.71
CA GLU A 131 -32.76 6.24 -0.97
C GLU A 131 -32.43 7.66 -1.41
N HIS A 132 -33.42 8.56 -1.39
CA HIS A 132 -33.24 9.97 -1.72
C HIS A 132 -32.64 10.22 -3.12
N GLY A 133 -32.82 9.29 -4.07
CA GLY A 133 -32.26 9.36 -5.42
C GLY A 133 -30.78 8.96 -5.54
N PHE A 134 -30.16 8.49 -4.45
CA PHE A 134 -28.80 7.96 -4.43
C PHE A 134 -28.83 6.46 -4.21
N LEU A 135 -27.99 5.73 -4.95
CA LEU A 135 -27.61 4.37 -4.60
C LEU A 135 -26.35 4.44 -3.72
N HIS A 136 -26.53 4.34 -2.40
CA HIS A 136 -25.41 4.26 -1.47
C HIS A 136 -24.79 2.86 -1.58
N ALA A 137 -23.68 2.78 -2.30
CA ALA A 137 -23.03 1.52 -2.60
C ALA A 137 -22.37 0.93 -1.35
N THR A 138 -22.53 -0.38 -1.18
CA THR A 138 -21.81 -1.21 -0.19
C THR A 138 -20.81 -2.14 -0.89
N TYR A 139 -21.12 -2.58 -2.11
CA TYR A 139 -20.22 -3.37 -2.94
C TYR A 139 -20.24 -2.87 -4.38
N ILE A 140 -19.06 -2.86 -5.00
CA ILE A 140 -18.91 -2.70 -6.45
C ILE A 140 -18.14 -3.91 -6.96
N VAL A 141 -18.76 -4.66 -7.86
CA VAL A 141 -18.08 -5.73 -8.61
C VAL A 141 -17.76 -5.19 -9.98
N ARG A 142 -16.47 -5.18 -10.32
CA ARG A 142 -15.93 -4.65 -11.57
C ARG A 142 -15.92 -5.71 -12.66
N GLN A 143 -15.76 -5.29 -13.91
CA GLN A 143 -15.75 -6.20 -15.06
C GLN A 143 -14.61 -7.22 -15.03
N ASP A 144 -13.51 -6.91 -14.34
CA ASP A 144 -12.37 -7.81 -14.14
C ASP A 144 -12.59 -8.83 -13.00
N GLY A 145 -13.77 -8.76 -12.35
CA GLY A 145 -14.13 -9.60 -11.21
C GLY A 145 -13.60 -9.11 -9.87
N SER A 146 -12.88 -7.99 -9.82
CA SER A 146 -12.48 -7.38 -8.56
C SER A 146 -13.68 -6.83 -7.81
N ILE A 147 -13.63 -6.91 -6.48
CA ILE A 147 -14.71 -6.51 -5.59
C ILE A 147 -14.19 -5.41 -4.68
N GLU A 148 -14.81 -4.25 -4.77
CA GLU A 148 -14.59 -3.13 -3.86
C GLU A 148 -15.67 -3.18 -2.78
N VAL A 149 -15.23 -3.33 -1.52
CA VAL A 149 -16.11 -3.28 -0.36
C VAL A 149 -16.07 -1.87 0.20
N LEU A 150 -17.23 -1.22 0.28
CA LEU A 150 -17.36 0.16 0.72
C LEU A 150 -17.81 0.20 2.18
N GLY A 151 -17.22 1.12 2.94
CA GLY A 151 -17.65 1.40 4.30
C GLY A 151 -19.07 1.99 4.35
N PRO A 152 -19.74 1.98 5.51
CA PRO A 152 -21.04 2.61 5.65
C PRO A 152 -20.97 4.06 5.15
N ALA A 153 -21.92 4.44 4.28
CA ALA A 153 -22.05 5.81 3.81
C ALA A 153 -22.28 6.72 5.03
N GLY A 154 -21.35 7.63 5.30
CA GLY A 154 -21.53 8.71 6.28
C GLY A 154 -21.80 8.26 7.71
N GLY A 155 -20.92 7.46 8.32
CA GLY A 155 -20.81 7.45 9.78
C GLY A 155 -20.18 8.76 10.27
N PRO A 156 -20.66 9.39 11.36
CA PRO A 156 -20.04 10.59 11.90
C PRO A 156 -18.54 10.35 12.14
N PRO A 157 -17.68 11.36 11.94
CA PRO A 157 -16.26 11.24 12.23
C PRO A 157 -16.10 10.65 13.63
N ARG A 158 -15.37 9.54 13.76
CA ARG A 158 -15.02 8.99 15.06
C ARG A 158 -14.02 9.94 15.72
N HIS A 159 -14.50 11.05 16.28
CA HIS A 159 -13.79 11.72 17.36
C HIS A 159 -13.88 10.78 18.56
N GLY A 160 -12.90 9.88 18.66
CA GLY A 160 -12.73 9.07 19.85
C GLY A 160 -12.39 9.98 21.04
N PRO A 161 -12.80 9.64 22.28
CA PRO A 161 -12.46 10.40 23.48
C PRO A 161 -10.96 10.65 23.68
N LEU A 162 -10.10 9.88 23.00
CA LEU A 162 -8.64 10.03 23.01
C LEU A 162 -8.15 11.32 22.33
N GLU A 163 -8.85 11.84 21.32
CA GLU A 163 -8.45 13.05 20.60
C GLU A 163 -8.60 14.30 21.48
N ASP A 164 -9.63 14.35 22.34
CA ASP A 164 -9.84 15.44 23.29
C ASP A 164 -8.82 15.44 24.42
N MET A 165 -8.39 14.26 24.88
CA MET A 165 -7.33 14.11 25.89
C MET A 165 -5.96 14.55 25.36
N LEU A 166 -5.68 14.31 24.07
CA LEU A 166 -4.44 14.73 23.42
C LEU A 166 -4.39 16.25 23.18
N ARG A 167 -5.56 16.90 23.00
CA ARG A 167 -5.65 18.36 22.82
C ARG A 167 -5.64 19.15 24.13
N HIS A 168 -6.16 18.57 25.22
CA HIS A 168 -6.15 19.20 26.56
C HIS A 168 -4.91 18.89 27.41
N GLY A 169 -3.95 18.14 26.86
CA GLY A 169 -2.74 17.69 27.56
C GLY A 169 -1.48 18.53 27.34
N LYS A 170 -1.59 19.83 27.05
CA LYS A 170 -0.40 20.72 27.02
C LYS A 170 -0.53 21.83 28.06
N PRO A 171 0.42 21.93 29.02
CA PRO A 171 0.49 23.03 29.97
C PRO A 171 0.86 24.36 29.28
#